data_AF-A0A0Q7N1T0-F1
#
_entry.id   AF-A0A0Q7N1T0-F1
#
_cell.length_a   1.000
_cell.length_b   1.000
_cell.length_c   1.000
_cell.angle_alpha   90.00
_cell.angle_beta   90.00
_cell.angle_gamma   90.00
#
_symmetry.space_group_name_H-M   'P 1'
#
loop_
_entity.id
_entity.type
_entity.pdbx_description
1 polymer ?
#
loop_
_entity_poly.entity_id
_entity_poly.type
_entity_poly.pdbx_seq_one_letter_code
_entity_poly.pdbx_strand_id
1 'polypeptide(L)'
;MREYLAQIFPTREFSLLQSRHAWICREILTPTEIAEGTDLGLASYAVDKETGVVTTQSSLALTTIGETYDAAIETGTPIQAEQIYPPLNRLTLQQIRQDPETIEYLVTVESIATTPPTREDLSLTIDKVTLETTPYTPLAPMVAARAAWSRQRNGTWPTTETFEV
;
A
#
# COMPACT_ATOMS: atom_id res chain seq x y z
N MET A 1 19.58 -5.49 3.48
CA MET A 1 18.34 -5.78 2.71
C MET A 1 17.31 -6.54 3.53
N ARG A 2 17.59 -7.75 4.05
CA ARG A 2 16.61 -8.47 4.90
C ARG A 2 16.12 -7.65 6.10
N GLU A 3 17.03 -6.96 6.79
CA GLU A 3 16.70 -6.04 7.89
C GLU A 3 15.85 -4.85 7.44
N TYR A 4 16.08 -4.34 6.22
CA TYR A 4 15.30 -3.24 5.64
C TYR A 4 13.87 -3.69 5.34
N LEU A 5 13.71 -4.87 4.72
CA LEU A 5 12.39 -5.46 4.50
C LEU A 5 11.68 -5.81 5.81
N ALA A 6 12.41 -6.21 6.87
CA ALA A 6 11.81 -6.47 8.18
C ALA A 6 11.30 -5.19 8.87
N GLN A 7 11.81 -4.00 8.51
CA GLN A 7 11.23 -2.73 8.98
C GLN A 7 9.89 -2.44 8.31
N ILE A 8 9.74 -2.82 7.04
CA ILE A 8 8.53 -2.58 6.23
C ILE A 8 7.49 -3.69 6.46
N PHE A 9 7.93 -4.93 6.54
CA PHE A 9 7.13 -6.15 6.66
C PHE A 9 7.65 -7.04 7.82
N PRO A 10 7.37 -6.67 9.08
CA PRO A 10 8.02 -7.28 10.24
C PRO A 10 7.69 -8.76 10.46
N THR A 11 6.59 -9.26 9.90
CA THR A 11 6.11 -10.64 10.10
C THR A 11 6.28 -11.53 8.87
N ARG A 12 6.99 -11.06 7.84
CA ARG A 12 7.12 -11.75 6.55
C ARG A 12 8.56 -12.14 6.26
N GLU A 13 8.72 -13.34 5.70
CA GLU A 13 9.99 -13.78 5.13
C GLU A 13 9.98 -13.63 3.62
N PHE A 14 11.17 -13.39 3.05
CA PHE A 14 11.31 -13.10 1.62
C PHE A 14 12.40 -13.95 0.98
N SER A 15 12.06 -14.44 -0.22
CA SER A 15 13.03 -14.86 -1.23
C SER A 15 13.55 -13.62 -1.94
N LEU A 16 14.88 -13.55 -2.11
CA LEU A 16 15.55 -12.37 -2.65
C LEU A 16 16.35 -12.74 -3.89
N LEU A 17 16.19 -11.95 -4.94
CA LEU A 17 17.06 -11.92 -6.11
C LEU A 17 17.66 -10.53 -6.24
N GLN A 18 18.98 -10.44 -6.34
CA GLN A 18 19.66 -9.18 -6.61
C GLN A 18 19.75 -8.97 -8.14
N SER A 19 19.20 -7.86 -8.65
CA SER A 19 19.43 -7.39 -10.03
C SER A 19 20.55 -6.33 -10.05
N ARG A 20 20.77 -5.63 -11.17
CA ARG A 20 21.72 -4.52 -11.23
C ARG A 20 21.24 -3.35 -10.38
N HIS A 21 20.02 -2.87 -10.60
CA HIS A 21 19.46 -1.66 -10.01
C HIS A 21 18.53 -1.90 -8.82
N ALA A 22 18.09 -3.14 -8.58
CA ALA A 22 17.12 -3.45 -7.53
C ALA A 22 17.42 -4.75 -6.77
N TRP A 23 16.70 -4.93 -5.67
CA TRP A 23 16.49 -6.22 -5.03
C TRP A 23 15.04 -6.64 -5.25
N ILE A 24 14.85 -7.76 -5.95
CA ILE A 24 13.54 -8.32 -6.21
C ILE A 24 13.21 -9.30 -5.10
N CYS A 25 12.05 -9.10 -4.48
CA CYS A 25 11.63 -9.78 -3.27
C CYS A 25 10.29 -10.47 -3.54
N ARG A 26 10.09 -11.68 -3.02
CA ARG A 26 8.77 -12.32 -2.99
C ARG A 26 8.56 -12.97 -1.64
N GLU A 27 7.36 -12.79 -1.11
CA GLU A 27 6.97 -13.39 0.15
C GLU A 27 7.09 -14.92 0.07
N ILE A 28 7.65 -15.51 1.12
CA ILE A 28 7.65 -16.96 1.31
C ILE A 28 6.39 -17.29 2.09
N LEU A 29 5.50 -18.08 1.48
CA LEU A 29 4.30 -18.55 2.16
C LEU A 29 4.68 -19.42 3.36
N THR A 30 3.98 -19.22 4.46
CA THR A 30 4.06 -20.11 5.61
C THR A 30 3.45 -21.46 5.29
N PRO A 31 3.85 -22.55 5.98
CA PRO A 31 3.23 -23.87 5.79
C PRO A 31 1.71 -23.86 5.98
N THR A 32 1.20 -22.98 6.84
CA THR A 32 -0.24 -22.79 7.06
C THR A 32 -0.93 -22.16 5.85
N GLU A 33 -0.36 -21.12 5.25
CA GLU A 33 -0.91 -20.46 4.04
C GLU A 33 -0.92 -21.41 2.82
N ILE A 34 0.09 -22.28 2.72
CA ILE A 34 0.12 -23.34 1.70
C ILE A 34 -1.01 -24.35 1.93
N ALA A 35 -1.26 -24.75 3.18
CA ALA A 35 -2.33 -25.68 3.53
C ALA A 35 -3.74 -25.09 3.34
N GLU A 36 -3.88 -23.76 3.49
CA GLU A 36 -5.13 -23.03 3.31
C GLU A 36 -5.41 -22.62 1.85
N GLY A 37 -4.53 -22.99 0.90
CA GLY A 37 -4.71 -22.70 -0.52
C GLY A 37 -4.59 -21.21 -0.86
N THR A 38 -3.88 -20.43 -0.03
CA THR A 38 -3.64 -18.99 -0.26
C THR A 38 -2.43 -18.76 -1.19
N ASP A 39 -2.29 -19.59 -2.25
CA ASP A 39 -1.19 -19.45 -3.22
C ASP A 39 -1.43 -18.33 -4.26
N LEU A 40 -2.69 -17.89 -4.37
CA LEU A 40 -3.15 -16.87 -5.30
C LEU A 40 -2.92 -15.48 -4.71
N GLY A 41 -1.90 -14.77 -5.21
CA GLY A 41 -1.66 -13.37 -4.91
C GLY A 41 -0.32 -13.05 -4.24
N LEU A 42 0.68 -13.93 -4.33
CA LEU A 42 2.03 -13.65 -3.83
C LEU A 42 2.59 -12.36 -4.42
N ALA A 43 2.53 -11.29 -3.63
CA ALA A 43 3.06 -10.00 -3.99
C ALA A 43 4.58 -10.13 -4.17
N SER A 44 5.04 -9.67 -5.33
CA SER A 44 6.46 -9.48 -5.58
C SER A 44 6.76 -8.00 -5.41
N TYR A 45 7.96 -7.67 -4.96
CA TYR A 45 8.37 -6.30 -4.71
C TYR A 45 9.73 -6.04 -5.35
N ALA A 46 9.98 -4.82 -5.78
CA ALA A 46 11.31 -4.35 -6.17
C ALA A 46 11.74 -3.23 -5.23
N VAL A 47 12.91 -3.39 -4.63
CA VAL A 47 13.56 -2.36 -3.82
C VAL A 47 14.67 -1.73 -4.65
N ASP A 48 14.49 -0.47 -5.02
CA ASP A 48 15.50 0.32 -5.72
C ASP A 48 16.75 0.48 -4.84
N LYS A 49 17.94 0.21 -5.38
CA LYS A 49 19.19 0.26 -4.62
C LYS A 49 19.70 1.67 -4.36
N GLU A 50 19.33 2.63 -5.20
CA GLU A 50 19.78 4.01 -5.09
C GLU A 50 18.85 4.80 -4.17
N THR A 51 17.54 4.64 -4.34
CA THR A 51 16.52 5.44 -3.63
C THR A 51 15.92 4.73 -2.42
N GLY A 52 16.04 3.39 -2.34
CA GLY A 52 15.38 2.59 -1.30
C GLY A 52 13.86 2.46 -1.48
N VAL A 53 13.30 3.02 -2.55
CA VAL A 53 11.87 2.93 -2.86
C VAL A 53 11.48 1.47 -3.08
N VAL A 54 10.36 1.07 -2.46
CA VAL A 54 9.77 -0.26 -2.64
C VAL A 54 8.51 -0.13 -3.47
N THR A 55 8.43 -0.94 -4.52
CA THR A 55 7.29 -0.96 -5.43
C THR A 55 6.70 -2.36 -5.55
N THR A 56 5.38 -2.46 -5.72
CA THR A 56 4.69 -3.72 -6.02
C THR A 56 4.95 -4.14 -7.47
N GLN A 57 5.13 -5.43 -7.69
CA GLN A 57 5.48 -5.99 -8.99
C GLN A 57 4.47 -7.05 -9.40
N SER A 58 4.42 -7.31 -10.70
CA SER A 58 3.59 -8.38 -11.27
C SER A 58 3.97 -9.76 -10.74
N SER A 59 3.13 -10.76 -10.98
CA SER A 59 3.36 -12.15 -10.60
C SER A 59 4.41 -12.89 -11.46
N LEU A 60 5.14 -12.18 -12.32
CA LEU A 60 6.20 -12.74 -13.17
C LEU A 60 7.34 -13.37 -12.36
N ALA A 61 8.17 -14.20 -12.99
CA ALA A 61 9.34 -14.76 -12.31
C ALA A 61 10.29 -13.65 -11.80
N LEU A 62 10.95 -13.87 -10.66
CA LEU A 62 11.82 -12.84 -10.05
C LEU A 62 12.92 -12.36 -11.00
N THR A 63 13.47 -13.27 -11.80
CA THR A 63 14.48 -12.95 -12.82
C THR A 63 13.92 -12.01 -13.88
N THR A 64 12.73 -12.29 -14.39
CA THR A 64 12.05 -11.43 -15.38
C THR A 64 11.73 -10.05 -14.81
N ILE A 65 11.30 -9.97 -13.55
CA ILE A 65 11.08 -8.67 -12.87
C ILE A 65 12.41 -7.91 -12.80
N GLY A 66 13.50 -8.57 -12.38
CA GLY A 66 14.82 -7.94 -12.28
C GLY A 66 15.34 -7.41 -13.61
N GLU A 67 15.25 -8.21 -14.67
CA GLU A 67 15.63 -7.82 -16.04
C GLU A 67 14.80 -6.64 -16.56
N THR A 68 13.48 -6.67 -16.34
CA THR A 68 12.56 -5.60 -16.77
C THR A 68 12.84 -4.31 -16.01
N TYR A 69 13.11 -4.41 -14.71
CA TYR A 69 13.46 -3.27 -13.87
C TYR A 69 14.76 -2.62 -14.32
N ASP A 70 15.81 -3.42 -14.51
CA ASP A 70 17.11 -2.92 -14.95
C ASP A 70 17.00 -2.25 -16.32
N ALA A 71 16.28 -2.85 -17.27
CA ALA A 71 16.04 -2.27 -18.59
C ALA A 71 15.24 -0.96 -18.52
N ALA A 72 14.23 -0.86 -17.64
CA ALA A 72 13.45 0.36 -17.47
C ALA A 72 14.33 1.52 -16.97
N ILE A 73 15.17 1.28 -15.97
CA ILE A 73 16.12 2.27 -15.46
C ILE A 73 17.14 2.68 -16.52
N GLU A 74 17.76 1.71 -17.21
CA GLU A 74 18.77 1.99 -18.24
C GLU A 74 18.23 2.77 -19.44
N THR A 75 16.94 2.59 -19.77
CA THR A 75 16.27 3.29 -20.87
C THR A 75 15.56 4.57 -20.44
N GLY A 76 15.51 4.87 -19.13
CA GLY A 76 14.74 5.99 -18.60
C GLY A 76 13.22 5.81 -18.73
N THR A 77 12.75 4.57 -18.90
CA THR A 77 11.32 4.27 -18.99
C THR A 77 10.71 4.22 -17.58
N PRO A 78 9.53 4.83 -17.35
CA PRO A 78 8.84 4.71 -16.06
C PRO A 78 8.52 3.24 -15.72
N ILE A 79 8.83 2.84 -14.49
CA ILE A 79 8.46 1.52 -13.98
C ILE A 79 6.94 1.53 -13.73
N GLN A 80 6.21 0.62 -14.37
CA GLN A 80 4.76 0.45 -14.14
C GLN A 80 4.51 -0.31 -12.84
N ALA A 81 4.68 0.38 -11.73
CA ALA A 81 4.55 -0.21 -10.40
C ALA A 81 4.05 0.84 -9.40
N GLU A 82 3.34 0.39 -8.38
CA GLU A 82 2.87 1.26 -7.29
C GLU A 82 3.93 1.30 -6.19
N GLN A 83 4.33 2.51 -5.77
CA GLN A 83 5.20 2.69 -4.62
C GLN A 83 4.42 2.41 -3.34
N ILE A 84 5.00 1.58 -2.49
CA ILE A 84 4.44 1.24 -1.17
C ILE A 84 5.34 1.70 -0.01
N TYR A 85 6.59 2.06 -0.29
CA TYR A 85 7.51 2.57 0.71
C TYR A 85 8.60 3.48 0.09
N PRO A 86 9.02 4.56 0.77
CA PRO A 86 8.38 5.13 1.97
C PRO A 86 6.97 5.64 1.63
N PRO A 87 6.05 5.69 2.62
CA PRO A 87 4.75 6.32 2.41
C PRO A 87 4.92 7.78 1.99
N LEU A 88 4.04 8.24 1.12
CA LEU A 88 4.09 9.59 0.56
C LEU A 88 3.15 10.55 1.27
N ASN A 89 2.07 10.02 1.85
CA ASN A 89 1.04 10.79 2.51
C ASN A 89 0.69 10.19 3.87
N ARG A 90 0.35 11.07 4.82
CA ARG A 90 -0.32 10.71 6.06
C ARG A 90 -1.78 11.14 5.96
N LEU A 91 -2.68 10.19 6.15
CA LEU A 91 -4.12 10.41 6.14
C LEU A 91 -4.67 10.39 7.55
N THR A 92 -5.50 11.37 7.90
CA THR A 92 -6.26 11.38 9.16
C THR A 92 -7.76 11.46 8.86
N LEU A 93 -8.49 10.45 9.27
CA LEU A 93 -9.94 10.35 9.17
C LEU A 93 -10.55 10.90 10.45
N GLN A 94 -11.54 11.76 10.31
CA GLN A 94 -12.40 12.20 11.39
C GLN A 94 -13.86 12.00 10.98
N GLN A 95 -14.59 11.17 11.70
CA GLN A 95 -16.00 10.93 11.44
C GLN A 95 -16.80 12.22 11.68
N ILE A 96 -17.55 12.67 10.68
CA ILE A 96 -18.42 13.83 10.76
C ILE A 96 -19.85 13.40 11.08
N ARG A 97 -20.37 12.42 10.32
CA ARG A 97 -21.69 11.85 10.56
C ARG A 97 -21.73 10.39 10.14
N GLN A 98 -22.69 9.67 10.70
CA GLN A 98 -22.95 8.29 10.35
C GLN A 98 -24.45 8.02 10.45
N ASP A 99 -24.99 7.35 9.44
CA ASP A 99 -26.35 6.80 9.43
C ASP A 99 -26.29 5.28 9.16
N PRO A 100 -27.41 4.55 9.04
CA PRO A 100 -27.35 3.10 8.81
C PRO A 100 -26.63 2.67 7.53
N GLU A 101 -26.67 3.49 6.48
CA GLU A 101 -26.21 3.14 5.12
C GLU A 101 -24.83 3.73 4.81
N THR A 102 -24.57 4.93 5.30
CA THR A 102 -23.37 5.70 4.96
C THR A 102 -22.61 6.19 6.18
N ILE A 103 -21.35 6.55 5.95
CA ILE A 103 -20.52 7.27 6.90
C ILE A 103 -19.76 8.37 6.18
N GLU A 104 -19.77 9.57 6.74
CA GLU A 104 -19.03 10.71 6.22
C GLU A 104 -17.82 11.00 7.11
N TYR A 105 -16.67 11.13 6.46
CA TYR A 105 -15.40 11.49 7.05
C TYR A 105 -14.90 12.82 6.50
N LEU A 106 -14.31 13.62 7.36
CA LEU A 106 -13.31 14.59 6.97
C LEU A 106 -11.96 13.87 6.94
N VAL A 107 -11.32 13.84 5.78
CA VAL A 107 -10.01 13.23 5.56
C VAL A 107 -9.01 14.36 5.38
N THR A 108 -8.10 14.52 6.34
CA THR A 108 -6.91 15.35 6.16
C THR A 108 -5.83 14.53 5.48
N VAL A 109 -5.32 15.02 4.36
CA VAL A 109 -4.16 14.49 3.64
C VAL A 109 -2.97 15.39 3.90
N GLU A 110 -1.88 14.84 4.42
CA GLU A 110 -0.60 15.52 4.62
C GLU A 110 0.47 14.85 3.78
N SER A 111 1.04 15.55 2.80
CA SER A 111 2.16 15.04 2.02
C SER A 111 3.43 15.08 2.88
N ILE A 112 3.95 13.91 3.21
CA ILE A 112 5.18 13.75 4.01
C ILE A 112 6.44 13.64 3.14
N ALA A 113 6.27 13.47 1.82
CA ALA A 113 7.36 13.43 0.86
C ALA A 113 7.84 14.82 0.40
N THR A 114 7.06 15.89 0.65
CA THR A 114 7.37 17.25 0.21
C THR A 114 7.85 18.13 1.37
N THR A 115 8.72 19.11 1.07
CA THR A 115 9.19 20.11 2.04
C THR A 115 8.97 21.52 1.46
N PRO A 116 8.12 22.36 2.08
CA PRO A 116 7.30 22.07 3.26
C PRO A 116 6.15 21.07 2.95
N PRO A 117 5.66 20.32 3.95
CA PRO A 117 4.50 19.44 3.78
C PRO A 117 3.28 20.22 3.28
N THR A 118 2.61 19.69 2.27
CA THR A 118 1.31 20.23 1.83
C THR A 118 0.18 19.51 2.55
N ARG A 119 -0.84 20.27 2.97
CA ARG A 119 -2.03 19.73 3.64
C ARG A 119 -3.29 20.11 2.89
N GLU A 120 -4.17 19.15 2.68
CA GLU A 120 -5.51 19.34 2.14
C GLU A 120 -6.54 18.56 2.95
N ASP A 121 -7.77 19.07 3.01
CA ASP A 121 -8.88 18.43 3.69
C ASP A 121 -9.96 18.07 2.65
N LEU A 122 -10.48 16.86 2.73
CA LEU A 122 -11.44 16.28 1.79
C LEU A 122 -12.63 15.70 2.58
N SER A 123 -13.87 16.06 2.23
CA SER A 123 -15.03 15.32 2.78
C SER A 123 -15.29 14.09 1.91
N LEU A 124 -15.44 12.92 2.54
CA LEU A 124 -15.67 11.64 1.89
C LEU A 124 -16.85 10.92 2.53
N THR A 125 -17.88 10.64 1.74
CA THR A 125 -18.96 9.74 2.14
C THR A 125 -18.68 8.34 1.61
N ILE A 126 -18.81 7.32 2.46
CA ILE A 126 -18.59 5.92 2.14
C ILE A 126 -19.91 5.17 2.34
N ASP A 127 -20.34 4.41 1.33
CA ASP A 127 -21.39 3.41 1.47
C ASP A 127 -20.86 2.21 2.27
N LYS A 128 -21.55 1.83 3.35
CA LYS A 128 -21.06 0.83 4.31
C LYS A 128 -21.11 -0.61 3.80
N VAL A 129 -21.83 -0.85 2.72
CA VAL A 129 -22.03 -2.18 2.11
C VAL A 129 -21.12 -2.33 0.91
N THR A 130 -21.15 -1.36 -0.02
CA THR A 130 -20.40 -1.44 -1.28
C THR A 130 -18.97 -0.89 -1.16
N LEU A 131 -18.69 -0.08 -0.13
CA LEU A 131 -17.46 0.70 0.02
C LEU A 131 -17.21 1.71 -1.10
N GLU A 132 -18.24 1.99 -1.92
CA GLU A 132 -18.18 3.08 -2.88
C GLU A 132 -18.10 4.42 -2.16
N THR A 133 -17.43 5.38 -2.80
CA THR A 133 -17.06 6.65 -2.17
C THR A 133 -17.52 7.84 -3.00
N THR A 134 -17.98 8.89 -2.33
CA THR A 134 -18.39 10.15 -2.95
C THR A 134 -17.80 11.34 -2.19
N PRO A 135 -17.09 12.27 -2.86
CA PRO A 135 -16.63 12.18 -4.24
C PRO A 135 -15.55 11.11 -4.42
N TYR A 136 -15.37 10.63 -5.64
CA TYR A 136 -14.23 9.76 -5.94
C TYR A 136 -12.94 10.57 -5.98
N THR A 137 -11.92 10.11 -5.24
CA THR A 137 -10.54 10.60 -5.30
C THR A 137 -9.60 9.40 -5.38
N PRO A 138 -8.35 9.55 -5.86
CA PRO A 138 -7.39 8.44 -5.89
C PRO A 138 -7.16 7.79 -4.52
N LEU A 139 -7.28 8.56 -3.43
CA LEU A 139 -7.11 8.08 -2.05
C LEU A 139 -8.39 7.47 -1.46
N ALA A 140 -9.55 7.75 -2.05
CA ALA A 140 -10.84 7.35 -1.49
C ALA A 140 -10.99 5.82 -1.31
N PRO A 141 -10.59 4.96 -2.28
CA PRO A 141 -10.62 3.52 -2.07
C PRO A 141 -9.77 3.05 -0.89
N MET A 142 -8.60 3.67 -0.67
CA MET A 142 -7.72 3.33 0.46
C MET A 142 -8.36 3.71 1.79
N VAL A 143 -8.96 4.90 1.86
CA VAL A 143 -9.71 5.37 3.04
C VAL A 143 -10.87 4.43 3.35
N ALA A 144 -11.66 4.05 2.35
CA ALA A 144 -12.79 3.13 2.52
C ALA A 144 -12.36 1.74 2.99
N ALA A 145 -11.35 1.16 2.33
CA ALA A 145 -10.79 -0.14 2.71
C ALA A 145 -10.24 -0.11 4.14
N ARG A 146 -9.52 0.96 4.52
CA ARG A 146 -8.96 1.09 5.87
C ARG A 146 -10.04 1.20 6.94
N ALA A 147 -11.04 2.06 6.72
CA ALA A 147 -12.15 2.21 7.66
C ALA A 147 -12.98 0.91 7.80
N ALA A 148 -13.16 0.17 6.71
CA ALA A 148 -13.82 -1.13 6.71
C ALA A 148 -13.01 -2.20 7.48
N TRP A 149 -11.69 -2.25 7.29
CA TRP A 149 -10.80 -3.13 8.06
C TRP A 149 -10.84 -2.81 9.56
N SER A 150 -10.78 -1.52 9.92
CA SER A 150 -10.92 -1.08 11.32
C SER A 150 -12.26 -1.50 11.91
N ARG A 151 -13.36 -1.43 11.15
CA ARG A 151 -14.66 -1.97 11.55
C ARG A 151 -14.64 -3.47 11.75
N GLN A 152 -14.07 -4.24 10.85
CA GLN A 152 -13.99 -5.69 11.00
C GLN A 152 -13.23 -6.09 12.27
N ARG A 153 -12.18 -5.34 12.61
CA ARG A 153 -11.35 -5.58 13.78
C ARG A 153 -12.00 -5.14 15.10
N ASN A 154 -12.63 -3.97 15.10
CA ASN A 154 -13.11 -3.32 16.33
C ASN A 154 -14.65 -3.35 16.49
N GLY A 155 -15.36 -3.93 15.53
CA GLY A 155 -16.83 -4.01 15.47
C GLY A 155 -17.54 -2.69 15.12
N THR A 156 -16.81 -1.58 15.04
CA THR A 156 -17.37 -0.23 14.82
C THR A 156 -16.52 0.56 13.82
N TRP A 157 -17.16 1.45 13.06
CA TRP A 157 -16.45 2.38 12.19
C TRP A 157 -15.61 3.35 13.04
N PRO A 158 -14.37 3.68 12.63
CA PRO A 158 -13.49 4.52 13.43
C PRO A 158 -14.03 5.95 13.54
N THR A 159 -14.09 6.49 14.75
CA THR A 159 -14.40 7.92 14.93
C THR A 159 -13.22 8.80 14.53
N THR A 160 -12.00 8.33 14.79
CA THR A 160 -10.75 8.97 14.35
C THR A 160 -9.71 7.90 14.09
N GLU A 161 -8.99 8.04 12.99
CA GLU A 161 -7.88 7.15 12.65
C GLU A 161 -6.83 7.87 11.80
N THR A 162 -5.55 7.61 12.07
CA THR A 162 -4.44 8.11 11.25
C THR A 162 -3.62 6.95 10.72
N PHE A 163 -3.24 7.00 9.44
CA PHE A 163 -2.39 6.02 8.78
C PHE A 163 -1.61 6.64 7.62
N GLU A 164 -0.59 5.93 7.13
CA GLU A 164 0.31 6.40 6.07
C GLU A 164 0.15 5.54 4.81
N VAL A 165 0.21 6.18 3.64
CA VAL A 165 0.06 5.60 2.31
C VAL A 165 1.08 6.14 1.32
#